data_AF-A0A5D8YS53-F1
#
_entry.id   AF-A0A5D8YS53-F1
#
_cell.length_a   1.000
_cell.length_b   1.000
_cell.length_c   1.000
_cell.angle_alpha   90.00
_cell.angle_beta   90.00
_cell.angle_gamma   90.00
#
_symmetry.space_group_name_H-M   'P 1'
#
loop_
_entity.id
_entity.type
_entity.pdbx_description
1 polymer ?
#
loop_
_entity_poly.entity_id
_entity_poly.type
_entity_poly.pdbx_seq_one_letter_code
_entity_poly.pdbx_strand_id
1 'polypeptide(L)' 'MQNELRMEKETTNDLTPERVIQILKKKGTEVDIEEAKTILDFVKKIAHIAVNQYLRGKL' A
#
# COMPACT_ATOMS: atom_id res chain seq x y z
N MET A 1 6.55 -32.41 -9.02
CA MET A 1 7.05 -31.84 -7.75
C MET A 1 8.34 -31.03 -7.96
N GLN A 2 8.40 -30.14 -8.97
CA GLN A 2 9.58 -29.27 -9.14
C GLN A 2 9.33 -27.98 -9.94
N ASN A 3 8.10 -27.69 -10.36
CA ASN A 3 7.82 -26.45 -11.08
C ASN A 3 7.35 -25.38 -10.09
N GLU A 4 8.17 -24.33 -10.00
CA GLU A 4 7.74 -22.95 -9.74
C GLU A 4 7.67 -22.49 -8.28
N LEU A 5 8.55 -23.01 -7.42
CA LEU A 5 9.03 -22.31 -6.20
C LEU A 5 9.84 -21.02 -6.51
N ARG A 6 9.55 -20.35 -7.63
CA ARG A 6 10.24 -19.15 -8.12
C ARG A 6 9.26 -18.23 -8.85
N MET A 7 8.25 -17.75 -8.15
CA MET A 7 8.04 -16.29 -8.20
C MET A 7 8.88 -15.80 -7.03
N GLU A 8 10.18 -15.61 -7.26
CA GLU A 8 10.71 -14.25 -7.36
C GLU A 8 9.84 -13.33 -6.53
N LYS A 9 10.32 -13.00 -5.32
CA LYS A 9 9.93 -11.76 -4.66
C LYS A 9 10.05 -10.68 -5.73
N GLU A 10 8.96 -10.43 -6.44
CA GLU A 10 8.69 -9.12 -7.01
C GLU A 10 9.04 -8.20 -5.86
N THR A 11 10.04 -7.36 -6.07
CA THR A 11 10.25 -6.20 -5.24
C THR A 11 9.00 -5.35 -5.44
N THR A 12 7.90 -5.77 -4.83
CA THR A 12 6.66 -5.05 -4.85
C THR A 12 7.04 -3.72 -4.23
N ASN A 13 6.76 -2.63 -4.95
CA ASN A 13 6.79 -1.28 -4.40
C ASN A 13 5.67 -1.12 -3.36
N ASP A 14 5.48 -2.15 -2.52
CA ASP A 14 4.44 -2.22 -1.53
C ASP A 14 4.67 -1.09 -0.54
N LEU A 15 3.61 -0.33 -0.35
CA LEU A 15 3.59 0.73 0.63
C LEU A 15 3.64 0.08 2.02
N THR A 16 4.80 0.14 2.68
CA THR A 16 4.98 -0.30 4.07
C THR A 16 4.82 0.87 5.04
N PRO A 17 4.56 0.63 6.34
CA PRO A 17 4.51 1.69 7.35
C PRO A 17 5.79 2.56 7.36
N GLU A 18 6.97 1.96 7.25
CA GLU A 18 8.25 2.69 7.21
C GLU A 18 8.32 3.59 5.97
N ARG A 19 7.79 3.11 4.84
CA ARG A 19 7.72 3.90 3.61
C ARG A 19 6.74 5.07 3.75
N VAL A 20 5.62 4.88 4.46
CA VAL A 20 4.66 5.94 4.78
C VAL A 20 5.32 7.03 5.63
N ILE A 21 6.08 6.67 6.67
CA ILE A 21 6.86 7.62 7.48
C ILE A 21 7.79 8.45 6.57
N GLN A 22 8.56 7.79 5.69
CA GLN A 22 9.47 8.48 4.78
C GLN A 22 8.76 9.45 3.83
N ILE A 23 7.60 9.07 3.30
CA ILE A 23 6.81 9.91 2.40
C ILE A 23 6.28 11.14 3.13
N LEU A 24 5.67 10.93 4.31
CA LEU A 24 5.09 12.00 5.11
C LEU A 24 6.16 12.97 5.62
N LYS A 25 7.31 12.45 6.07
CA LYS A 25 8.44 13.28 6.51
C LYS A 25 8.96 14.17 5.38
N LYS A 26 9.04 13.66 4.15
CA LYS A 26 9.40 14.47 2.96
C LYS A 26 8.39 15.57 2.64
N LYS A 27 7.16 15.48 3.16
CA LYS A 27 6.10 16.49 3.04
C LYS A 27 5.96 17.38 4.28
N GLY A 28 6.85 17.23 5.26
CA GLY A 28 6.84 18.03 6.48
C GLY A 28 5.92 17.49 7.58
N THR A 29 5.47 16.24 7.48
CA THR A 29 4.65 15.59 8.51
C THR A 29 5.44 14.44 9.13
N GLU A 30 5.74 14.55 10.42
CA GLU A 30 6.33 13.44 11.18
C GLU A 30 5.23 12.62 11.82
N VAL A 31 5.33 11.30 11.70
CA VAL A 31 4.42 10.32 12.31
C VAL A 31 5.24 9.16 12.83
N ASP A 32 4.72 8.49 13.86
CA ASP A 32 5.30 7.24 14.36
C ASP A 32 4.86 6.01 13.54
N ILE A 33 5.33 4.84 13.95
CA ILE A 33 5.06 3.58 13.25
C ILE A 33 3.60 3.12 13.36
N GLU A 34 2.92 3.41 14.47
CA GLU A 34 1.51 3.02 14.68
C GLU A 34 0.56 3.95 13.93
N GLU A 35 0.88 5.24 13.91
CA GLU A 35 0.21 6.22 13.05
C GLU A 35 0.38 5.86 11.57
N ALA A 36 1.59 5.51 11.15
CA ALA A 36 1.86 5.10 9.77
C ALA A 36 1.11 3.82 9.36
N LYS A 37 1.01 2.83 10.25
CA LYS A 37 0.17 1.63 10.04
C LYS A 37 -1.30 2.01 9.86
N THR A 38 -1.82 2.86 10.74
CA THR A 38 -3.21 3.31 10.70
C THR A 38 -3.52 4.05 9.39
N ILE A 39 -2.64 4.95 8.97
CA ILE A 39 -2.75 5.68 7.70
C ILE A 39 -2.73 4.72 6.52
N LEU A 40 -1.79 3.78 6.50
CA LEU A 40 -1.67 2.79 5.44
C LEU A 40 -2.94 1.95 5.28
N ASP A 41 -3.48 1.44 6.38
CA ASP A 41 -4.70 0.63 6.38
C ASP A 41 -5.92 1.43 5.92
N PHE A 42 -6.01 2.70 6.32
CA PHE A 42 -7.07 3.58 5.86
C PHE A 42 -6.99 3.84 4.36
N VAL A 43 -5.80 4.18 3.84
CA VAL A 43 -5.59 4.44 2.41
C VAL A 43 -5.91 3.20 1.57
N LYS A 44 -5.52 2.00 2.02
CA LYS A 44 -5.87 0.74 1.35
C LYS A 44 -7.38 0.55 1.21
N LYS A 45 -8.15 0.85 2.27
CA LYS A 45 -9.62 0.78 2.23
C LYS A 45 -10.21 1.76 1.21
N ILE A 46 -9.73 3.00 1.19
CA ILE A 46 -10.18 4.02 0.23
C ILE A 46 -9.84 3.61 -1.20
N ALA A 47 -8.61 3.15 -1.45
CA ALA A 47 -8.17 2.70 -2.77
C ALA A 47 -9.04 1.54 -3.29
N HIS A 48 -9.33 0.55 -2.44
CA HIS A 48 -10.19 -0.57 -2.81
C HIS A 48 -11.59 -0.10 -3.21
N ILE A 49 -12.21 0.78 -2.43
CA ILE A 49 -13.52 1.35 -2.75
C ILE A 49 -13.47 2.12 -4.07
N ALA A 50 -12.50 3.02 -4.23
CA ALA A 50 -12.38 3.87 -5.42
C ALA A 50 -12.20 3.05 -6.70
N VAL A 51 -11.32 2.05 -6.68
CA VAL A 51 -11.09 1.16 -7.83
C VAL A 51 -12.33 0.35 -8.15
N ASN A 52 -12.98 -0.25 -7.16
CA ASN A 52 -14.21 -1.01 -7.38
C ASN A 52 -15.32 -0.15 -7.99
N GLN A 53 -15.50 1.07 -7.50
CA GLN A 53 -16.51 1.99 -8.04
C GLN A 53 -16.18 2.39 -9.48
N TYR A 54 -14.91 2.67 -9.78
CA TYR A 54 -14.47 2.99 -11.13
C TYR A 54 -14.71 1.84 -12.12
N LEU A 55 -14.39 0.60 -11.71
CA LEU A 55 -14.54 -0.58 -12.56
C LEU A 55 -16.02 -0.94 -12.77
N ARG A 56 -16.87 -0.79 -11.75
CA ARG A 56 -18.34 -1.00 -11.87
C ARG A 56 -19.00 -0.06 -12.88
N GLY A 57 -18.54 1.19 -12.96
CA GLY A 57 -19.07 2.17 -13.92
C GLY A 57 -18.57 1.99 -15.37
N LYS A 58 -17.69 1.00 -15.61
CA LYS A 58 -17.09 0.69 -16.91
C LYS A 58 -17.54 -0.66 -17.50
N LEU A 59 -18.39 -1.40 -16.76
CA LEU A 59 -19.00 -2.65 -17.20
C LEU A 59 -20.43 -2.40 -17.69
#